data_AF-A0A7J3A903-F1
#
_entry.id   AF-A0A7J3A903-F1
#
_cell.length_a   1.000
_cell.length_b   1.000
_cell.length_c   1.000
_cell.angle_alpha   90.00
_cell.angle_beta   90.00
_cell.angle_gamma   90.00
#
_symmetry.space_group_name_H-M   'P 1'
#
loop_
_entity.id
_entity.type
_entity.pdbx_description
1 polymer ?
#
loop_
_entity_poly.entity_id
_entity_poly.type
_entity_poly.pdbx_seq_one_letter_code
_entity_poly.pdbx_strand_id
1 'polypeptide(L)'
;MEEGKMITLNVVRYDPEKKQYVTSTYKVPAKKGMTLLDALLYIRDNLDGTLTVRHSCRMGLCGSCAVIANNKHVLACYTQLLDLGSDTITVTPLQNLPMIRDLVPDLKPFFERYKLVKPYLIRPEEDLRKDTEFLQSPEELSRYWDLTLCIKCALCYSSCPVLKVDKDFYGPAAIATIHRFAIDSRDKATKSRVEEITRNGLWWCARCYLCVEACPKFIKPGEAITNLKVLSCREVGVLEKGAKHAVAFKQNIEKYGILNEANLIKDTVGIGGLLKMLPLGLKMAIKGKLISPFQKPIPKIEEIRRIYEEMRGT
;
A
#
# COMPACT_ATOMS: atom_id res chain seq x y z
N MET A 1 -5.62 32.93 9.26
CA MET A 1 -4.42 33.43 9.95
C MET A 1 -3.94 34.66 9.19
N GLU A 2 -3.62 35.75 9.89
CA GLU A 2 -3.27 37.06 9.30
C GLU A 2 -1.87 37.08 8.66
N GLU A 3 -1.70 37.96 7.67
CA GLU A 3 -0.45 38.19 6.93
C GLU A 3 0.63 38.81 7.83
N GLY A 4 1.87 38.29 7.78
CA GLY A 4 2.98 38.77 8.61
C GLY A 4 3.17 38.04 9.94
N LYS A 5 2.32 37.05 10.26
CA LYS A 5 2.50 36.21 11.44
C LYS A 5 3.76 35.34 11.30
N MET A 6 4.61 35.34 12.32
CA MET A 6 5.79 34.47 12.36
C MET A 6 5.36 33.05 12.73
N ILE A 7 5.62 32.08 11.85
CA ILE A 7 5.42 30.65 12.09
C ILE A 7 6.75 30.02 12.47
N THR A 8 6.73 29.16 13.48
CA THR A 8 7.90 28.40 13.93
C THR A 8 7.98 27.08 13.16
N LEU A 9 9.09 26.84 12.46
CA LEU A 9 9.37 25.57 11.78
C LEU A 9 10.44 24.81 12.55
N ASN A 10 10.08 23.66 13.10
CA ASN A 10 11.00 22.68 13.66
C ASN A 10 11.37 21.68 12.56
N VAL A 11 12.55 21.84 11.96
CA VAL A 11 13.03 20.95 10.91
C VAL A 11 13.91 19.88 11.53
N VAL A 12 13.49 18.61 11.44
CA VAL A 12 14.27 17.46 11.89
C VAL A 12 15.25 17.07 10.80
N ARG A 13 16.51 17.44 10.99
CA ARG A 13 17.60 17.29 10.01
C ARG A 13 18.44 16.05 10.31
N TYR A 14 18.75 15.25 9.30
CA TYR A 14 19.73 14.18 9.42
C TYR A 14 21.16 14.68 9.15
N ASP A 15 22.04 14.48 10.12
CA ASP A 15 23.49 14.73 9.99
C ASP A 15 24.19 13.41 9.57
N PRO A 16 24.73 13.32 8.34
CA PRO A 16 25.38 12.11 7.85
C PRO A 16 26.73 11.80 8.53
N GLU A 17 27.43 12.82 9.05
CA GLU A 17 28.72 12.63 9.72
C GLU A 17 28.51 12.01 11.09
N LYS A 18 27.54 12.52 11.85
CA LYS A 18 27.18 12.03 13.19
C LYS A 18 26.15 10.90 13.17
N LYS A 19 25.56 10.61 12.01
CA LYS A 19 24.50 9.61 11.80
C LYS A 19 23.30 9.77 12.74
N GLN A 20 22.92 11.00 13.05
CA GLN A 20 21.85 11.31 14.00
C GLN A 20 20.89 12.37 13.47
N TYR A 21 19.73 12.46 14.08
CA TYR A 21 18.78 13.53 13.81
C TYR A 21 18.96 14.68 14.80
N VAL A 22 18.95 15.91 14.28
CA VAL A 22 19.01 17.16 15.05
C VAL A 22 17.82 18.01 14.65
N THR A 23 17.10 18.56 15.63
CA THR A 23 16.01 19.51 15.37
C THR A 23 16.56 20.93 15.32
N SER A 24 16.38 21.60 14.19
CA SER A 24 16.69 23.02 14.02
C SER A 24 15.40 23.83 13.94
N THR A 25 15.31 24.90 14.73
CA THR A 25 14.11 25.72 14.84
C THR A 25 14.32 27.06 14.15
N TYR A 26 13.39 27.43 13.27
CA TYR A 26 13.43 28.66 12.49
C TYR A 26 12.12 29.42 12.62
N LYS A 27 12.15 30.75 12.53
CA LYS A 27 10.95 31.58 12.43
C LYS A 27 10.82 32.11 11.01
N VAL A 28 9.68 31.87 10.38
CA VAL A 28 9.40 32.24 8.98
C VAL A 28 8.20 33.17 8.94
N PRO A 29 8.27 34.31 8.23
CA PRO A 29 7.13 35.20 8.06
C PRO A 29 6.10 34.55 7.12
N ALA A 30 4.95 34.14 7.65
CA ALA A 30 3.91 33.52 6.87
C ALA A 30 3.12 34.54 6.04
N LYS A 31 2.84 34.16 4.79
CA LYS A 31 2.04 34.94 3.85
C LYS A 31 0.90 34.09 3.29
N LYS A 32 -0.19 34.74 2.89
CA LYS A 32 -1.28 34.05 2.19
C LYS A 32 -0.76 33.47 0.88
N GLY A 33 -1.10 32.21 0.59
CA GLY A 33 -0.63 31.48 -0.60
C GLY A 33 0.78 30.88 -0.47
N MET A 34 1.48 31.12 0.64
CA MET A 34 2.80 30.55 0.88
C MET A 34 2.68 29.05 1.16
N THR A 35 3.43 28.24 0.41
CA THR A 35 3.48 26.79 0.61
C THR A 35 4.50 26.41 1.68
N LEU A 36 4.44 25.17 2.17
CA LEU A 36 5.47 24.63 3.04
C LEU A 36 6.84 24.61 2.35
N LEU A 37 6.88 24.38 1.03
CA LEU A 37 8.13 24.48 0.26
C LEU A 37 8.67 25.91 0.29
N ASP A 38 7.84 26.92 0.11
CA ASP A 38 8.29 28.32 0.15
C ASP A 38 8.90 28.67 1.52
N ALA A 39 8.36 28.12 2.60
CA ALA A 39 8.93 28.27 3.94
C ALA A 39 10.30 27.59 4.10
N LEU A 40 10.45 26.38 3.58
CA LEU A 40 11.74 25.67 3.58
C LEU A 40 12.79 26.38 2.72
N LEU A 41 12.39 26.93 1.57
CA LEU A 41 13.28 27.72 0.72
C LEU A 41 13.62 29.07 1.37
N TYR A 42 12.68 29.73 2.05
CA TYR A 42 12.96 30.94 2.81
C TYR A 42 14.02 30.69 3.89
N ILE A 43 13.91 29.59 4.63
CA ILE A 43 14.92 29.18 5.62
C ILE A 43 16.28 29.03 4.93
N ARG A 44 16.34 28.25 3.86
CA ARG A 44 17.60 27.98 3.15
C ARG A 44 18.22 29.27 2.61
N ASP A 45 17.43 30.13 1.99
CA ASP A 45 17.94 31.27 1.24
C ASP A 45 18.26 32.47 2.16
N ASN A 46 17.66 32.57 3.36
CA ASN A 46 17.78 33.76 4.23
C ASN A 46 18.27 33.47 5.66
N LEU A 47 18.15 32.25 6.17
CA LEU A 47 18.45 31.92 7.58
C LEU A 47 19.58 30.89 7.72
N ASP A 48 19.59 29.85 6.90
CA ASP A 48 20.54 28.74 6.98
C ASP A 48 20.75 28.08 5.60
N GLY A 49 21.77 28.53 4.88
CA GLY A 49 22.16 28.01 3.56
C GLY A 49 22.56 26.53 3.53
N THR A 50 22.71 25.88 4.68
CA THR A 50 23.09 24.46 4.75
C THR A 50 21.90 23.51 4.64
N LEU A 51 20.66 24.02 4.76
CA LEU A 51 19.43 23.23 4.72
C LEU A 51 19.22 22.61 3.33
N THR A 52 19.17 21.28 3.30
CA THR A 52 19.03 20.49 2.07
C THR A 52 17.62 19.91 1.97
N VAL A 53 16.94 20.21 0.86
CA VAL A 53 15.60 19.69 0.54
C VAL A 53 15.52 19.31 -0.94
N ARG A 54 14.73 18.28 -1.29
CA ARG A 54 14.42 17.97 -2.69
C ARG A 54 13.19 18.74 -3.15
N HIS A 55 13.26 19.38 -4.30
CA HIS A 55 12.12 20.01 -4.96
C HIS A 55 12.42 20.24 -6.45
N SER A 56 11.38 20.55 -7.23
CA SER A 56 11.53 20.87 -8.66
C SER A 56 10.29 21.61 -9.19
N CYS A 57 9.20 20.89 -9.54
CA CYS A 57 8.11 21.47 -10.34
C CYS A 57 7.26 22.57 -9.68
N ARG A 58 7.27 22.66 -8.35
CA ARG A 58 6.42 23.58 -7.54
C ARG A 58 4.91 23.55 -7.79
N MET A 59 4.38 22.56 -8.51
CA MET A 59 2.96 22.43 -8.88
C MET A 59 2.36 21.07 -8.48
N GLY A 60 3.02 20.34 -7.57
CA GLY A 60 2.51 19.07 -7.04
C GLY A 60 2.50 17.90 -8.03
N LEU A 61 3.38 17.89 -9.05
CA LEU A 61 3.40 16.84 -10.10
C LEU A 61 4.64 15.94 -10.09
N CYS A 62 5.85 16.47 -9.83
CA CYS A 62 7.08 15.67 -9.92
C CYS A 62 7.30 14.69 -8.75
N GLY A 63 6.62 14.90 -7.62
CA GLY A 63 6.77 14.07 -6.41
C GLY A 63 8.04 14.29 -5.58
N SER A 64 8.96 15.17 -5.98
CA SER A 64 10.28 15.31 -5.32
C SER A 64 10.26 15.93 -3.92
N CYS A 65 9.25 16.76 -3.60
CA CYS A 65 9.16 17.52 -2.35
C CYS A 65 8.34 16.81 -1.25
N ALA A 66 8.32 15.49 -1.28
CA ALA A 66 7.62 14.67 -0.31
C ALA A 66 8.31 14.76 1.07
N VAL A 67 7.55 15.15 2.09
CA VAL A 67 7.99 15.29 3.49
C VAL A 67 6.84 14.90 4.43
N ILE A 68 7.13 14.84 5.73
CA ILE A 68 6.09 14.71 6.76
C ILE A 68 5.99 16.03 7.52
N ALA A 69 4.79 16.62 7.57
CA ALA A 69 4.52 17.86 8.29
C ALA A 69 3.43 17.61 9.34
N ASN A 70 3.72 17.88 10.62
CA ASN A 70 2.81 17.58 11.73
C ASN A 70 2.24 16.15 11.67
N ASN A 71 3.13 15.19 11.42
CA ASN A 71 2.81 13.76 11.26
C ASN A 71 1.93 13.41 10.03
N LYS A 72 1.67 14.35 9.13
CA LYS A 72 0.96 14.13 7.86
C LYS A 72 1.94 14.02 6.70
N HIS A 73 1.75 13.01 5.86
CA HIS A 73 2.54 12.78 4.65
C HIS A 73 2.07 13.73 3.55
N VAL A 74 2.93 14.65 3.10
CA VAL A 74 2.52 15.75 2.21
C VAL A 74 3.56 16.04 1.13
N LEU A 75 3.12 16.72 0.06
CA LEU A 75 4.02 17.40 -0.87
C LEU A 75 4.20 18.84 -0.41
N ALA A 76 5.42 19.24 -0.05
CA ALA A 76 5.68 20.56 0.50
C ALA A 76 5.25 21.70 -0.44
N CYS A 77 5.36 21.52 -1.77
CA CYS A 77 4.94 22.54 -2.75
C CYS A 77 3.44 22.65 -2.98
N TYR A 78 2.66 21.67 -2.51
CA TYR A 78 1.21 21.67 -2.67
C TYR A 78 0.50 22.10 -1.38
N THR A 79 1.08 21.74 -0.23
CA THR A 79 0.55 22.08 1.08
C THR A 79 0.76 23.56 1.38
N GLN A 80 -0.34 24.29 1.56
CA GLN A 80 -0.32 25.65 2.06
C GLN A 80 0.13 25.67 3.51
N LEU A 81 1.02 26.60 3.84
CA LEU A 81 1.60 26.72 5.18
C LEU A 81 0.53 27.00 6.24
N LEU A 82 -0.43 27.87 5.90
CA LEU A 82 -1.52 28.26 6.80
C LEU A 82 -2.58 27.16 6.98
N ASP A 83 -2.74 26.27 6.01
CA ASP A 83 -3.72 25.16 6.08
C ASP A 83 -3.28 24.06 7.06
N LEU A 84 -2.02 24.08 7.51
CA LEU A 84 -1.52 23.20 8.57
C LEU A 84 -2.09 23.57 9.95
N GLY A 85 -2.72 24.74 10.08
CA GLY A 85 -3.53 25.12 11.25
C GLY A 85 -2.75 25.23 12.57
N SER A 86 -1.44 25.47 12.51
CA SER A 86 -0.57 25.56 13.68
C SER A 86 0.49 26.65 13.52
N ASP A 87 0.79 27.34 14.62
CA ASP A 87 1.89 28.31 14.70
C ASP A 87 3.26 27.65 14.83
N THR A 88 3.28 26.36 15.16
CA THR A 88 4.48 25.52 15.19
C THR A 88 4.29 24.32 14.29
N ILE A 89 5.15 24.20 13.29
CA ILE A 89 5.12 23.13 12.30
C ILE A 89 6.39 22.31 12.45
N THR A 90 6.24 21.02 12.69
CA THR A 90 7.37 20.08 12.67
C THR A 90 7.44 19.40 11.32
N VAL A 91 8.60 19.52 10.66
CA VAL A 91 8.88 18.91 9.36
C VAL A 91 9.94 17.83 9.53
N THR A 92 9.65 16.61 9.08
CA THR A 92 10.57 15.48 9.14
C THR A 92 10.74 14.83 7.76
N PRO A 93 11.88 14.16 7.49
CA PRO A 93 12.06 13.41 6.25
C PRO A 93 11.08 12.23 6.15
N LEU A 94 10.97 11.67 4.95
CA LEU A 94 10.26 10.41 4.76
C LEU A 94 10.88 9.29 5.61
N GLN A 95 10.02 8.42 6.13
CA GLN A 95 10.39 7.24 6.89
C GLN A 95 10.60 6.04 5.96
N ASN A 96 11.07 4.93 6.53
CA ASN A 96 11.30 3.64 5.85
C ASN A 96 12.38 3.65 4.75
N LEU A 97 13.12 4.76 4.63
CA LEU A 97 14.17 4.96 3.64
C LEU A 97 15.47 5.34 4.36
N PRO A 98 16.65 4.91 3.85
CA PRO A 98 17.92 5.40 4.34
C PRO A 98 18.00 6.92 4.21
N MET A 99 18.71 7.61 5.09
CA MET A 99 18.88 9.06 5.01
C MET A 99 20.20 9.44 4.34
N ILE A 100 20.15 10.48 3.50
CA ILE A 100 21.35 11.09 2.90
C ILE A 100 21.76 12.32 3.72
N ARG A 101 20.86 13.30 3.86
CA ARG A 101 21.10 14.55 4.61
C ARG A 101 19.79 15.29 4.83
N ASP A 102 19.63 15.96 5.97
CA ASP A 102 18.49 16.84 6.27
C ASP A 102 17.13 16.16 6.00
N LEU A 103 16.35 16.71 5.05
CA LEU A 103 15.05 16.17 4.62
C LEU A 103 15.15 15.25 3.40
N VAL A 104 16.35 14.82 3.02
CA VAL A 104 16.65 14.07 1.80
C VAL A 104 16.94 12.60 2.11
N PRO A 105 15.96 11.69 1.94
CA PRO A 105 16.19 10.25 2.02
C PRO A 105 16.85 9.71 0.74
N ASP A 106 17.39 8.49 0.75
CA ASP A 106 17.72 7.74 -0.45
C ASP A 106 16.46 7.04 -0.98
N LEU A 107 16.05 7.38 -2.21
CA LEU A 107 14.87 6.79 -2.87
C LEU A 107 15.21 5.52 -3.64
N LYS A 108 16.49 5.10 -3.71
CA LYS A 108 16.90 3.90 -4.43
C LYS A 108 16.09 2.67 -4.02
N PRO A 109 15.88 2.34 -2.73
CA PRO A 109 15.08 1.17 -2.34
C PRO A 109 13.66 1.20 -2.92
N PHE A 110 13.01 2.37 -2.94
CA PHE A 110 11.68 2.55 -3.53
C PHE A 110 11.66 2.25 -5.04
N PHE A 111 12.65 2.77 -5.79
CA PHE A 111 12.73 2.54 -7.24
C PHE A 111 13.21 1.12 -7.61
N GLU A 112 14.01 0.46 -6.78
CA GLU A 112 14.36 -0.95 -7.01
C GLU A 112 13.10 -1.84 -6.97
N ARG A 113 12.15 -1.59 -6.06
CA ARG A 113 10.85 -2.31 -6.07
C ARG A 113 10.07 -2.07 -7.37
N TYR A 114 10.20 -0.90 -7.98
CA TYR A 114 9.60 -0.61 -9.28
C TYR A 114 10.22 -1.40 -10.44
N LYS A 115 11.52 -1.70 -10.39
CA LYS A 115 12.16 -2.52 -11.43
C LYS A 115 11.66 -3.97 -11.39
N LEU A 116 11.45 -4.51 -10.18
CA LEU A 116 10.96 -5.87 -9.98
C LEU A 116 9.58 -6.07 -10.63
N VAL A 117 8.71 -5.06 -10.60
CA VAL A 117 7.33 -5.19 -11.12
C VAL A 117 7.18 -5.01 -12.63
N LYS A 118 8.28 -4.81 -13.37
CA LYS A 118 8.31 -4.65 -14.84
C LYS A 118 7.22 -3.69 -15.35
N PRO A 119 7.32 -2.38 -15.07
CA PRO A 119 6.24 -1.41 -15.21
C PRO A 119 6.08 -0.92 -16.66
N TYR A 120 6.01 -1.86 -17.59
CA TYR A 120 5.84 -1.67 -19.04
C TYR A 120 4.90 -2.76 -19.57
N LEU A 121 4.26 -2.54 -20.73
CA LEU A 121 3.42 -3.56 -21.36
C LEU A 121 4.25 -4.77 -21.76
N ILE A 122 3.79 -5.97 -21.41
CA ILE A 122 4.44 -7.23 -21.80
C ILE A 122 3.53 -7.96 -22.79
N ARG A 123 4.06 -8.23 -23.98
CA ARG A 123 3.43 -8.91 -25.10
C ARG A 123 4.49 -9.70 -25.89
N PRO A 124 4.09 -10.64 -26.77
CA PRO A 124 4.99 -11.19 -27.78
C PRO A 124 5.63 -10.09 -28.62
N GLU A 125 6.89 -10.26 -29.02
CA GLU A 125 7.63 -9.22 -29.75
C GLU A 125 7.01 -8.91 -31.11
N GLU A 126 6.39 -9.91 -31.74
CA GLU A 126 5.71 -9.78 -33.04
C GLU A 126 4.51 -8.81 -32.96
N ASP A 127 3.86 -8.72 -31.80
CA ASP A 127 2.76 -7.76 -31.58
C ASP A 127 3.26 -6.32 -31.45
N LEU A 128 4.45 -6.13 -30.87
CA LEU A 128 5.03 -4.80 -30.62
C LEU A 128 5.62 -4.17 -31.89
N ARG A 129 5.93 -4.99 -32.91
CA ARG A 129 6.50 -4.55 -34.19
C ARG A 129 5.45 -4.15 -35.24
N LYS A 130 4.16 -4.32 -34.95
CA LYS A 130 3.06 -3.93 -35.85
C LYS A 130 2.90 -2.40 -35.83
N ASP A 131 2.70 -1.80 -36.99
CA ASP A 131 2.53 -0.33 -37.15
C ASP A 131 1.08 0.13 -36.89
N THR A 132 0.45 -0.45 -35.89
CA THR A 132 -0.96 -0.17 -35.52
C THR A 132 -1.08 -0.06 -34.01
N GLU A 133 -1.92 0.86 -33.54
CA GLU A 133 -2.22 1.02 -32.13
C GLU A 133 -2.95 -0.21 -31.54
N PHE A 134 -2.78 -0.45 -30.23
CA PHE A 134 -3.57 -1.45 -29.52
C PHE A 134 -4.94 -0.86 -29.16
N LEU A 135 -5.99 -1.42 -29.76
CA LEU A 135 -7.37 -1.05 -29.45
C LEU A 135 -7.67 -1.24 -27.96
N GLN A 136 -8.29 -0.24 -27.36
CA GLN A 136 -8.74 -0.26 -25.97
C GLN A 136 -9.99 0.62 -25.84
N SER A 137 -11.05 0.10 -25.22
CA SER A 137 -12.26 0.89 -25.01
C SER A 137 -12.12 1.84 -23.80
N PRO A 138 -12.92 2.92 -23.71
CA PRO A 138 -12.97 3.77 -22.53
C PRO A 138 -13.25 3.00 -21.23
N GLU A 139 -14.11 1.99 -21.28
CA GLU A 139 -14.47 1.12 -20.15
C GLU A 139 -13.32 0.20 -19.73
N GLU A 140 -12.43 -0.17 -20.65
CA GLU A 140 -11.23 -0.93 -20.31
C GLU A 140 -10.18 -0.03 -19.67
N LEU A 141 -9.98 1.17 -20.21
CA LEU A 141 -9.04 2.16 -19.68
C LEU A 141 -9.45 2.63 -18.27
N SER A 142 -10.75 2.89 -18.05
CA SER A 142 -11.26 3.42 -16.78
C SER A 142 -10.99 2.50 -15.59
N ARG A 143 -10.86 1.18 -15.82
CA ARG A 143 -10.55 0.18 -14.77
C ARG A 143 -9.23 0.43 -14.04
N TYR A 144 -8.27 1.08 -14.70
CA TYR A 144 -6.93 1.31 -14.14
C TYR A 144 -6.43 2.75 -14.29
N TRP A 145 -7.20 3.65 -14.89
CA TRP A 145 -6.83 5.05 -15.13
C TRP A 145 -6.26 5.73 -13.88
N ASP A 146 -6.93 5.63 -12.74
CA ASP A 146 -6.48 6.27 -11.50
C ASP A 146 -5.09 5.79 -11.06
N LEU A 147 -4.74 4.54 -11.35
CA LEU A 147 -3.43 3.97 -11.00
C LEU A 147 -2.31 4.52 -11.89
N THR A 148 -2.61 5.07 -13.06
CA THR A 148 -1.61 5.70 -13.95
C THR A 148 -1.14 7.06 -13.42
N LEU A 149 -1.95 7.72 -12.60
CA LEU A 149 -1.68 9.06 -12.06
C LEU A 149 -0.58 9.09 -10.98
N CYS A 150 0.02 7.94 -10.67
CA CYS A 150 1.03 7.80 -9.61
C CYS A 150 2.34 8.51 -9.98
N ILE A 151 2.59 9.65 -9.31
CA ILE A 151 3.78 10.50 -9.48
C ILE A 151 5.05 10.03 -8.76
N LYS A 152 5.06 8.80 -8.23
CA LYS A 152 6.27 8.19 -7.61
C LYS A 152 6.90 8.99 -6.46
N CYS A 153 6.08 9.70 -5.68
CA CYS A 153 6.52 10.54 -4.56
C CYS A 153 6.93 9.79 -3.28
N ALA A 154 6.80 8.45 -3.24
CA ALA A 154 7.11 7.59 -2.10
C ALA A 154 6.34 7.86 -0.77
N LEU A 155 5.35 8.76 -0.72
CA LEU A 155 4.57 9.04 0.49
C LEU A 155 3.88 7.78 1.05
N CYS A 156 3.28 6.95 0.20
CA CYS A 156 2.67 5.68 0.62
C CYS A 156 3.69 4.63 1.09
N TYR A 157 4.95 4.75 0.66
CA TYR A 157 6.04 3.87 1.10
C TYR A 157 6.49 4.29 2.51
N SER A 158 6.65 5.59 2.74
CA SER A 158 6.93 6.19 4.05
C SER A 158 5.81 5.92 5.07
N SER A 159 4.54 5.98 4.67
CA SER A 159 3.42 5.82 5.60
C SER A 159 3.13 4.36 5.97
N CYS A 160 3.70 3.38 5.26
CA CYS A 160 3.39 1.98 5.47
C CYS A 160 4.11 1.41 6.71
N PRO A 161 3.39 0.87 7.71
CA PRO A 161 4.02 0.28 8.89
C PRO A 161 4.68 -1.07 8.60
N VAL A 162 4.24 -1.79 7.57
CA VAL A 162 4.85 -3.08 7.17
C VAL A 162 6.32 -2.89 6.81
N LEU A 163 6.65 -1.80 6.11
CA LEU A 163 8.01 -1.45 5.73
C LEU A 163 8.94 -1.10 6.90
N LYS A 164 8.39 -0.82 8.10
CA LYS A 164 9.19 -0.67 9.33
C LYS A 164 9.71 -1.99 9.84
N VAL A 165 8.95 -3.07 9.61
CA VAL A 165 9.25 -4.42 10.10
C VAL A 165 9.98 -5.23 9.03
N ASP A 166 9.51 -5.14 7.79
CA ASP A 166 10.00 -5.91 6.66
C ASP A 166 10.38 -4.97 5.50
N LYS A 167 11.69 -4.78 5.32
CA LYS A 167 12.26 -3.95 4.25
C LYS A 167 12.17 -4.60 2.87
N ASP A 168 11.84 -5.89 2.80
CA ASP A 168 11.68 -6.64 1.56
C ASP A 168 10.27 -6.58 0.98
N PHE A 169 9.30 -6.11 1.76
CA PHE A 169 7.99 -5.78 1.23
C PHE A 169 8.10 -4.77 0.08
N TYR A 170 7.45 -5.07 -1.05
CA TYR A 170 7.52 -4.23 -2.26
C TYR A 170 6.94 -2.84 -2.05
N GLY A 171 6.03 -2.71 -1.07
CA GLY A 171 5.39 -1.46 -0.73
C GLY A 171 4.19 -1.13 -1.64
N PRO A 172 3.36 -0.16 -1.23
CA PRO A 172 2.05 0.02 -1.86
C PRO A 172 2.10 0.47 -3.32
N ALA A 173 3.04 1.36 -3.67
CA ALA A 173 3.13 1.92 -5.01
C ALA A 173 3.52 0.87 -6.06
N ALA A 174 4.50 0.01 -5.75
CA ALA A 174 4.95 -1.04 -6.65
C ALA A 174 3.87 -2.10 -6.85
N ILE A 175 3.22 -2.57 -5.77
CA ILE A 175 2.15 -3.58 -5.86
C ILE A 175 0.92 -3.03 -6.60
N ALA A 176 0.54 -1.78 -6.36
CA ALA A 176 -0.54 -1.14 -7.12
C ALA A 176 -0.20 -1.02 -8.63
N THR A 177 1.08 -0.88 -8.97
CA THR A 177 1.54 -0.86 -10.36
C THR A 177 1.39 -2.24 -11.01
N ILE A 178 1.62 -3.32 -10.28
CA ILE A 178 1.33 -4.68 -10.76
C ILE A 178 -0.15 -4.81 -11.12
N HIS A 179 -1.04 -4.39 -10.20
CA HIS A 179 -2.48 -4.41 -10.46
C HIS A 179 -2.85 -3.59 -11.70
N ARG A 180 -2.28 -2.38 -11.87
CA ARG A 180 -2.49 -1.52 -13.04
C ARG A 180 -2.16 -2.21 -14.37
N PHE A 181 -1.10 -3.01 -14.43
CA PHE A 181 -0.75 -3.73 -15.65
C PHE A 181 -1.55 -5.04 -15.78
N ALA A 182 -1.81 -5.73 -14.67
CA ALA A 182 -2.52 -7.00 -14.67
C ALA A 182 -3.97 -6.90 -15.19
N ILE A 183 -4.61 -5.72 -15.09
CA ILE A 183 -5.97 -5.47 -15.58
C ILE A 183 -6.03 -4.59 -16.84
N ASP A 184 -4.89 -4.21 -17.42
CA ASP A 184 -4.84 -3.49 -18.69
C ASP A 184 -5.12 -4.46 -19.84
N SER A 185 -6.17 -4.22 -20.64
CA SER A 185 -6.57 -5.11 -21.75
C SER A 185 -5.46 -5.33 -22.79
N ARG A 186 -4.47 -4.43 -22.82
CA ARG A 186 -3.32 -4.49 -23.72
C ARG A 186 -2.16 -5.34 -23.19
N ASP A 187 -2.11 -5.65 -21.90
CA ASP A 187 -1.04 -6.48 -21.32
C ASP A 187 -1.37 -7.97 -21.49
N LYS A 188 -0.37 -8.80 -21.81
CA LYS A 188 -0.52 -10.25 -21.98
C LYS A 188 0.20 -11.07 -20.90
N ALA A 189 0.62 -10.43 -19.82
CA ALA A 189 1.41 -11.04 -18.74
C ALA A 189 0.70 -11.07 -17.38
N THR A 190 -0.62 -10.91 -17.34
CA THR A 190 -1.43 -10.92 -16.10
C THR A 190 -1.05 -12.07 -15.17
N LYS A 191 -1.10 -13.32 -15.65
CA LYS A 191 -0.81 -14.50 -14.83
C LYS A 191 0.60 -14.48 -14.25
N SER A 192 1.63 -14.21 -15.05
CA SER A 192 3.02 -14.19 -14.58
C SER A 192 3.28 -13.06 -13.58
N ARG A 193 2.70 -11.88 -13.79
CA ARG A 193 2.82 -10.74 -12.86
C ARG A 193 2.20 -11.06 -11.50
N VAL A 194 1.01 -11.66 -11.53
CA VAL A 194 0.26 -12.02 -10.34
C VAL A 194 0.97 -13.16 -9.59
N GLU A 195 1.45 -14.19 -10.30
CA GLU A 195 2.18 -15.29 -9.69
C GLU A 195 3.46 -14.83 -8.98
N GLU A 196 4.23 -13.92 -9.60
CA GLU A 196 5.45 -13.37 -9.04
C GLU A 196 5.17 -12.66 -7.70
N ILE A 197 4.20 -11.75 -7.65
CA ILE A 197 3.93 -10.99 -6.42
C ILE A 197 3.25 -11.82 -5.34
N THR A 198 2.45 -12.82 -5.73
CA THR A 198 1.80 -13.74 -4.79
C THR A 198 2.81 -14.52 -3.97
N ARG A 199 3.96 -14.89 -4.55
CA ARG A 199 5.06 -15.55 -3.85
C ARG A 199 5.96 -14.55 -3.10
N ASN A 200 5.99 -13.29 -3.53
CA ASN A 200 6.96 -12.27 -3.08
C ASN A 200 6.31 -11.07 -2.36
N GLY A 201 5.33 -11.34 -1.49
CA GLY A 201 4.90 -10.36 -0.49
C GLY A 201 3.55 -9.69 -0.70
N LEU A 202 2.75 -10.09 -1.70
CA LEU A 202 1.35 -9.62 -1.85
C LEU A 202 0.57 -9.71 -0.52
N TRP A 203 0.79 -10.78 0.22
CA TRP A 203 0.06 -11.14 1.44
C TRP A 203 0.53 -10.43 2.70
N TRP A 204 1.72 -9.81 2.68
CA TRP A 204 2.26 -9.04 3.82
C TRP A 204 1.51 -7.73 4.08
N CYS A 205 0.74 -7.25 3.09
CA CYS A 205 -0.10 -6.07 3.28
C CYS A 205 -1.14 -6.30 4.40
N ALA A 206 -0.96 -5.56 5.50
CA ALA A 206 -1.82 -5.57 6.69
C ALA A 206 -3.14 -4.80 6.53
N ARG A 207 -3.39 -4.16 5.37
CA ARG A 207 -4.62 -3.39 5.07
C ARG A 207 -4.93 -2.28 6.10
N CYS A 208 -3.91 -1.52 6.52
CA CYS A 208 -4.07 -0.36 7.41
C CYS A 208 -4.52 0.93 6.69
N TYR A 209 -4.54 0.94 5.35
CA TYR A 209 -4.99 2.05 4.49
C TYR A 209 -4.26 3.41 4.64
N LEU A 210 -3.21 3.52 5.46
CA LEU A 210 -2.36 4.71 5.55
C LEU A 210 -1.71 5.12 4.21
N CYS A 211 -1.59 4.18 3.27
CA CYS A 211 -1.11 4.46 1.91
C CYS A 211 -2.12 5.24 1.05
N VAL A 212 -3.41 5.10 1.33
CA VAL A 212 -4.49 5.83 0.66
C VAL A 212 -4.58 7.24 1.24
N GLU A 213 -4.56 7.37 2.57
CA GLU A 213 -4.55 8.68 3.25
C GLU A 213 -3.33 9.54 2.84
N ALA A 214 -2.16 8.91 2.70
CA ALA A 214 -0.93 9.61 2.33
C ALA A 214 -0.86 10.01 0.84
N CYS A 215 -1.79 9.59 -0.02
CA CYS A 215 -1.68 9.81 -1.46
C CYS A 215 -2.14 11.22 -1.87
N PRO A 216 -1.25 12.09 -2.40
CA PRO A 216 -1.62 13.45 -2.81
C PRO A 216 -2.38 13.50 -4.14
N LYS A 217 -2.56 12.33 -4.79
CA LYS A 217 -3.27 12.17 -6.06
C LYS A 217 -4.55 11.36 -5.91
N PHE A 218 -4.97 11.09 -4.68
CA PHE A 218 -6.20 10.35 -4.36
C PHE A 218 -6.27 8.94 -4.97
N ILE A 219 -5.11 8.40 -5.36
CA ILE A 219 -4.98 7.02 -5.79
C ILE A 219 -5.19 6.14 -4.57
N LYS A 220 -5.78 4.97 -4.79
CA LYS A 220 -6.09 4.02 -3.72
C LYS A 220 -5.23 2.75 -3.79
N PRO A 221 -3.92 2.81 -3.47
CA PRO A 221 -3.06 1.61 -3.48
C PRO A 221 -3.59 0.47 -2.62
N GLY A 222 -4.20 0.76 -1.46
CA GLY A 222 -4.78 -0.26 -0.58
C GLY A 222 -5.90 -1.08 -1.23
N GLU A 223 -6.75 -0.42 -2.01
CA GLU A 223 -7.81 -1.09 -2.79
C GLU A 223 -7.20 -1.90 -3.94
N ALA A 224 -6.23 -1.33 -4.68
CA ALA A 224 -5.53 -2.03 -5.75
C ALA A 224 -4.82 -3.32 -5.26
N ILE A 225 -4.16 -3.27 -4.10
CA ILE A 225 -3.54 -4.45 -3.47
C ILE A 225 -4.60 -5.49 -3.09
N THR A 226 -5.76 -5.06 -2.60
CA THR A 226 -6.86 -5.96 -2.24
C THR A 226 -7.45 -6.63 -3.49
N ASN A 227 -7.67 -5.88 -4.56
CA ASN A 227 -8.14 -6.41 -5.83
C ASN A 227 -7.12 -7.36 -6.47
N LEU A 228 -5.82 -7.08 -6.32
CA LEU A 228 -4.76 -7.98 -6.75
C LEU A 228 -4.73 -9.30 -5.97
N LYS A 229 -5.06 -9.30 -4.67
CA LYS A 229 -5.28 -10.54 -3.90
C LYS A 229 -6.43 -11.38 -4.47
N VAL A 230 -7.54 -10.74 -4.83
CA VAL A 230 -8.67 -11.41 -5.49
C VAL A 230 -8.25 -11.98 -6.85
N LEU A 231 -7.56 -11.18 -7.66
CA LEU A 231 -7.05 -11.60 -8.96
C LEU A 231 -6.07 -12.79 -8.81
N SER A 232 -5.20 -12.78 -7.80
CA SER A 232 -4.33 -13.92 -7.49
C SER A 232 -5.09 -15.20 -7.21
N CYS A 233 -6.18 -15.15 -6.44
CA CYS A 233 -6.97 -16.34 -6.17
C CYS A 233 -7.61 -16.89 -7.45
N ARG A 234 -7.93 -16.04 -8.43
CA ARG A 234 -8.52 -16.44 -9.72
C ARG A 234 -7.48 -17.00 -10.70
N GLU A 235 -6.35 -16.30 -10.88
CA GLU A 235 -5.34 -16.62 -11.91
C GLU A 235 -4.37 -17.72 -11.49
N VAL A 236 -4.00 -17.76 -10.21
CA VAL A 236 -2.93 -18.62 -9.67
C VAL A 236 -3.49 -19.63 -8.66
N GLY A 237 -4.71 -19.41 -8.17
CA GLY A 237 -5.32 -20.23 -7.14
C GLY A 237 -4.97 -19.79 -5.72
N VAL A 238 -5.54 -20.50 -4.75
CA VAL A 238 -5.45 -20.18 -3.33
C VAL A 238 -4.21 -20.84 -2.72
N LEU A 239 -3.04 -20.24 -2.96
CA LEU A 239 -1.76 -20.83 -2.55
C LEU A 239 -1.44 -20.61 -1.05
N GLU A 240 -1.75 -19.42 -0.54
CA GLU A 240 -1.41 -19.03 0.83
C GLU A 240 -2.30 -19.64 1.90
N LYS A 241 -1.73 -19.96 3.07
CA LYS A 241 -2.47 -20.57 4.19
C LYS A 241 -3.65 -19.72 4.65
N GLY A 242 -3.44 -18.40 4.76
CA GLY A 242 -4.51 -17.47 5.15
C GLY A 242 -5.63 -17.42 4.12
N ALA A 243 -5.29 -17.43 2.83
CA ALA A 243 -6.27 -17.46 1.76
C ALA A 243 -7.03 -18.81 1.74
N LYS A 244 -6.32 -19.93 1.96
CA LYS A 244 -6.92 -21.27 2.10
C LYS A 244 -7.92 -21.32 3.24
N HIS A 245 -7.55 -20.75 4.40
CA HIS A 245 -8.43 -20.66 5.55
C HIS A 245 -9.69 -19.86 5.25
N ALA A 246 -9.57 -18.70 4.60
CA ALA A 246 -10.74 -17.87 4.25
C ALA A 246 -11.68 -18.58 3.26
N VAL A 247 -11.13 -19.31 2.28
CA VAL A 247 -11.94 -20.08 1.32
C VAL A 247 -12.59 -21.29 2.00
N ALA A 248 -11.85 -22.02 2.83
CA ALA A 248 -12.38 -23.11 3.64
C ALA A 248 -13.49 -22.62 4.57
N PHE A 249 -13.32 -21.46 5.20
CA PHE A 249 -14.33 -20.82 6.05
C PHE A 249 -15.61 -20.53 5.27
N LYS A 250 -15.50 -19.88 4.10
CA LYS A 250 -16.65 -19.63 3.23
C LYS A 250 -17.37 -20.93 2.87
N GLN A 251 -16.64 -21.93 2.39
CA GLN A 251 -17.22 -23.23 1.98
C GLN A 251 -17.88 -23.95 3.16
N ASN A 252 -17.32 -23.81 4.36
CA ASN A 252 -17.86 -24.38 5.59
C ASN A 252 -19.19 -23.71 5.96
N ILE A 253 -19.26 -22.37 5.95
CA ILE A 253 -20.52 -21.64 6.19
C ILE A 253 -21.56 -21.94 5.11
N GLU A 254 -21.18 -22.02 3.84
CA GLU A 254 -22.10 -22.35 2.75
C GLU A 254 -22.67 -23.78 2.88
N LYS A 255 -21.88 -24.71 3.43
CA LYS A 255 -22.27 -26.10 3.62
C LYS A 255 -23.14 -26.32 4.86
N TYR A 256 -22.79 -25.70 5.99
CA TYR A 256 -23.41 -25.97 7.29
C TYR A 256 -24.28 -24.81 7.82
N GLY A 257 -24.11 -23.59 7.30
CA GLY A 257 -24.79 -22.38 7.76
C GLY A 257 -24.26 -21.82 9.07
N ILE A 258 -23.38 -22.56 9.73
CA ILE A 258 -22.62 -22.22 10.93
C ILE A 258 -21.19 -22.71 10.78
N LEU A 259 -20.29 -22.20 11.60
CA LEU A 259 -18.90 -22.62 11.58
C LEU A 259 -18.73 -24.00 12.23
N ASN A 260 -18.40 -25.00 11.42
CA ASN A 260 -17.91 -26.29 11.88
C ASN A 260 -16.38 -26.25 12.01
N GLU A 261 -15.92 -25.85 13.19
CA GLU A 261 -14.51 -25.66 13.54
C GLU A 261 -13.67 -26.93 13.34
N ALA A 262 -14.25 -28.10 13.62
CA ALA A 262 -13.56 -29.38 13.47
C ALA A 262 -13.28 -29.71 11.99
N ASN A 263 -14.25 -29.49 11.09
CA ASN A 263 -14.03 -29.67 9.66
C ASN A 263 -13.19 -28.53 9.06
N LEU A 264 -13.31 -27.30 9.58
CA LEU A 264 -12.53 -26.15 9.11
C LEU A 264 -11.02 -26.38 9.20
N ILE A 265 -10.55 -27.05 10.26
CA ILE A 265 -9.14 -27.39 10.41
C ILE A 265 -8.70 -28.28 9.24
N LYS A 266 -9.44 -29.37 8.98
CA LYS A 266 -9.16 -30.28 7.85
C LYS A 266 -9.19 -29.54 6.52
N ASP A 267 -10.19 -28.69 6.31
CA ASP A 267 -10.39 -27.96 5.05
C ASP A 267 -9.31 -26.88 4.84
N THR A 268 -8.71 -26.37 5.93
CA THR A 268 -7.65 -25.35 5.87
C THR A 268 -6.26 -25.95 5.69
N VAL A 269 -5.89 -26.96 6.49
CA VAL A 269 -4.52 -27.49 6.56
C VAL A 269 -4.35 -28.85 5.89
N GLY A 270 -5.43 -29.44 5.38
CA GLY A 270 -5.43 -30.78 4.78
C GLY A 270 -5.21 -31.90 5.79
N ILE A 271 -5.23 -33.14 5.29
CA ILE A 271 -5.08 -34.35 6.13
C ILE A 271 -3.71 -34.38 6.83
N GLY A 272 -2.64 -34.03 6.11
CA GLY A 272 -1.29 -33.98 6.68
C GLY A 272 -1.14 -32.91 7.78
N GLY A 273 -1.81 -31.76 7.64
CA GLY A 273 -1.85 -30.73 8.68
C GLY A 273 -2.71 -31.13 9.89
N LEU A 274 -3.81 -31.84 9.65
CA LEU A 274 -4.67 -32.38 10.71
C LEU A 274 -3.93 -33.38 11.59
N LEU A 275 -3.11 -34.26 11.00
CA LEU A 275 -2.25 -35.19 11.74
C LEU A 275 -1.30 -34.46 12.70
N LYS A 276 -0.73 -33.33 12.27
CA LYS A 276 0.15 -32.49 13.12
C LYS A 276 -0.60 -31.82 14.29
N MET A 277 -1.93 -31.67 14.17
CA MET A 277 -2.79 -31.07 15.19
C MET A 277 -3.32 -32.10 16.21
N LEU A 278 -3.11 -33.40 16.00
CA LEU A 278 -3.57 -34.47 16.90
C LEU A 278 -3.15 -34.29 18.37
N PRO A 279 -1.90 -33.88 18.70
CA PRO A 279 -1.51 -33.68 20.10
C PRO A 279 -2.32 -32.59 20.81
N LEU A 280 -2.69 -31.53 20.08
CA LEU A 280 -3.56 -30.47 20.60
C LEU A 280 -4.99 -30.98 20.75
N GLY A 281 -5.49 -31.73 19.77
CA GLY A 281 -6.81 -32.37 19.82
C GLY A 281 -6.96 -33.29 21.04
N LEU A 282 -5.94 -34.10 21.35
CA LEU A 282 -5.93 -34.96 22.54
C LEU A 282 -5.97 -34.16 23.85
N LYS A 283 -5.19 -33.07 23.94
CA LYS A 283 -5.23 -32.15 25.09
C LYS A 283 -6.61 -31.49 25.26
N MET A 284 -7.28 -31.16 24.17
CA MET A 284 -8.65 -30.61 24.20
C MET A 284 -9.66 -31.67 24.64
N ALA A 285 -9.52 -32.92 24.17
CA ALA A 285 -10.37 -34.05 24.57
C ALA A 285 -10.29 -34.33 26.07
N ILE A 286 -9.08 -34.38 26.63
CA ILE A 286 -8.84 -34.58 28.08
C ILE A 286 -9.53 -33.48 28.90
N LYS A 287 -9.62 -32.25 28.38
CA LYS A 287 -10.27 -31.12 29.03
C LYS A 287 -11.78 -31.02 28.72
N GLY A 288 -12.37 -31.98 28.01
CA GLY A 288 -13.77 -31.95 27.59
C GLY A 288 -14.11 -30.83 26.59
N LYS A 289 -13.10 -30.26 25.91
CA LYS A 289 -13.23 -29.13 24.96
C LYS A 289 -13.12 -29.54 23.50
N LEU A 290 -13.21 -30.83 23.20
CA LEU A 290 -13.14 -31.30 21.81
C LEU A 290 -14.48 -31.05 21.11
N ILE A 291 -14.43 -30.33 20.00
CA ILE A 291 -15.61 -30.03 19.18
C ILE A 291 -15.94 -31.23 18.28
N SER A 292 -17.22 -31.59 18.20
CA SER A 292 -17.67 -32.69 17.34
C SER A 292 -17.56 -32.32 15.86
N PRO A 293 -16.95 -33.18 15.01
CA PRO A 293 -16.92 -32.96 13.56
C PRO A 293 -18.28 -33.16 12.88
N PHE A 294 -19.25 -33.79 13.54
CA PHE A 294 -20.55 -34.19 12.98
C PHE A 294 -21.65 -33.16 13.22
N GLN A 295 -21.38 -31.88 12.99
CA GLN A 295 -22.44 -30.86 13.01
C GLN A 295 -23.32 -30.95 11.75
N LYS A 296 -24.64 -30.92 11.96
CA LYS A 296 -25.63 -30.85 10.88
C LYS A 296 -25.80 -29.41 10.38
N PRO A 297 -26.19 -29.22 9.12
CA PRO A 297 -26.60 -27.90 8.64
C PRO A 297 -27.75 -27.32 9.47
N ILE A 298 -27.82 -25.99 9.57
CA ILE A 298 -28.94 -25.34 10.24
C ILE A 298 -30.27 -25.56 9.49
N PRO A 299 -31.43 -25.52 10.18
CA PRO A 299 -32.73 -25.77 9.56
C PRO A 299 -33.08 -24.86 8.36
N LYS A 300 -32.53 -23.64 8.30
CA LYS A 300 -32.78 -22.64 7.24
C LYS A 300 -31.59 -22.44 6.30
N ILE A 301 -30.81 -23.49 6.05
CA ILE A 301 -29.59 -23.41 5.23
C ILE A 301 -29.83 -22.85 3.82
N GLU A 302 -31.00 -23.08 3.22
CA GLU A 302 -31.31 -22.59 1.89
C GLU A 302 -31.39 -21.05 1.83
N GLU A 303 -31.76 -20.37 2.92
CA GLU A 303 -31.71 -18.90 2.99
C GLU A 303 -30.25 -18.40 2.87
N ILE A 304 -29.30 -19.11 3.50
CA ILE A 304 -27.86 -18.78 3.42
C ILE A 304 -27.32 -19.06 2.02
N ARG A 305 -27.69 -20.19 1.41
CA ARG A 305 -27.24 -20.51 0.05
C ARG A 305 -27.75 -19.50 -0.97
N ARG A 306 -29.00 -19.05 -0.82
CA ARG A 306 -29.57 -17.99 -1.64
C ARG A 306 -28.79 -16.68 -1.53
N ILE A 307 -28.37 -16.29 -0.33
CA ILE A 307 -27.48 -15.12 -0.14
C ILE A 307 -26.19 -15.29 -0.94
N TYR A 308 -25.56 -16.47 -0.88
CA TYR A 308 -24.35 -16.74 -1.65
C TYR A 308 -24.58 -16.77 -3.17
N GLU A 309 -25.74 -17.24 -3.63
CA GLU A 309 -26.14 -17.20 -5.05
C GLU A 309 -26.35 -15.77 -5.54
N GLU A 310 -27.06 -14.95 -4.78
CA GLU A 310 -27.27 -13.53 -5.07
C GLU A 310 -25.92 -12.79 -5.12
N MET A 311 -25.00 -13.07 -4.18
CA MET A 311 -23.64 -12.52 -4.20
C MET A 311 -22.75 -13.01 -5.38
N ARG A 312 -23.12 -14.11 -6.06
CA ARG A 312 -22.39 -14.62 -7.23
C ARG A 312 -22.95 -14.05 -8.55
N GLY A 313 -24.19 -13.57 -8.54
CA GLY A 313 -24.91 -13.02 -9.71
C GLY A 313 -24.72 -11.52 -9.94
N THR A 314 -23.95 -10.85 -9.09
CA THR A 314 -23.50 -9.45 -9.19
C THR A 314 -22.00 -9.37 -9.42
#